data_AF-A0A957JYA3-F1
#
_entry.id   AF-A0A957JYA3-F1
#
_cell.length_a   1.000
_cell.length_b   1.000
_cell.length_c   1.000
_cell.angle_alpha   90.00
_cell.angle_beta   90.00
_cell.angle_gamma   90.00
#
_symmetry.space_group_name_H-M   'P 1'
#
loop_
_entity.id
_entity.type
_entity.pdbx_description
1 polymer ?
#
loop_
_entity_poly.entity_id
_entity_poly.type
_entity_poly.pdbx_seq_one_letter_code
_entity_poly.pdbx_strand_id
1 'polypeptide(L)'
;APELTPIPVDLPAADLAVRHGGYDIRGAQADRNTSLPLDRLRELAAAGWLKLHETAYSFVGAAAQMRILNKTGPEWVEQFKQAGIEGALLIPV
;
A
#
# COMPACT_ATOMS: atom_id res chain seq x y z
N ALA A 1 14.40 9.33 2.80
CA ALA A 1 13.72 8.71 1.64
C ALA A 1 12.28 8.42 2.09
N PRO A 2 11.29 8.22 1.21
CA PRO A 2 10.01 7.70 1.70
C PRO A 2 10.27 6.39 2.45
N GLU A 3 9.54 6.18 3.54
CA GLU A 3 9.59 4.96 4.34
C GLU A 3 8.26 4.24 4.18
N LEU A 4 8.32 2.92 4.04
CA LEU A 4 7.11 2.11 4.00
C LEU A 4 6.47 2.10 5.38
N THR A 5 5.18 2.42 5.42
CA THR A 5 4.29 2.16 6.55
C THR A 5 3.71 0.75 6.36
N PRO A 6 4.07 -0.23 7.20
CA PRO A 6 3.40 -1.53 7.19
C PRO A 6 1.99 -1.39 7.74
N ILE A 7 1.03 -2.02 7.07
CA ILE A 7 -0.39 -1.99 7.41
C ILE A 7 -0.86 -3.46 7.43
N PRO A 8 -1.21 -4.01 8.60
CA PRO A 8 -1.77 -5.36 8.67
C PRO A 8 -2.99 -5.49 7.77
N VAL A 9 -3.03 -6.56 6.97
CA VAL A 9 -4.14 -6.81 6.03
C VAL A 9 -5.42 -7.14 6.76
N ASP A 10 -5.42 -7.41 8.07
CA ASP A 10 -6.61 -7.62 8.90
C ASP A 10 -6.99 -6.38 9.75
N LEU A 11 -6.24 -5.27 9.61
CA LEU A 11 -6.50 -4.05 10.37
C LEU A 11 -7.97 -3.61 10.23
N PRO A 12 -8.68 -3.34 11.35
CA PRO A 12 -10.05 -2.86 11.30
C PRO A 12 -10.14 -1.53 10.55
N ALA A 13 -11.25 -1.37 9.84
CA ALA A 13 -11.47 -0.18 9.04
C ALA A 13 -11.42 1.11 9.89
N ALA A 14 -11.94 1.08 11.11
CA ALA A 14 -11.96 2.22 12.02
C ALA A 14 -10.55 2.71 12.43
N ASP A 15 -9.53 1.85 12.34
CA ASP A 15 -8.17 2.12 12.81
C ASP A 15 -7.24 2.60 11.67
N LEU A 16 -7.74 2.68 10.44
CA LEU A 16 -6.99 3.16 9.29
C LEU A 16 -7.25 4.66 9.07
N ALA A 17 -6.17 5.43 8.95
CA ALA A 17 -6.24 6.87 8.67
C ALA A 17 -5.31 7.26 7.51
N VAL A 18 -5.75 8.23 6.71
CA VAL A 18 -4.95 8.83 5.65
C VAL A 18 -4.25 10.08 6.20
N ARG A 19 -2.93 10.15 6.03
CA ARG A 19 -2.13 11.29 6.47
C ARG A 19 -1.31 11.85 5.30
N HIS A 20 -1.85 12.86 4.62
CA HIS A 20 -1.12 13.57 3.59
C HIS A 20 -1.35 15.08 3.69
N GLY A 21 -0.26 15.86 3.74
CA GLY A 21 -0.34 17.33 3.87
C GLY A 21 -0.34 18.10 2.55
N GLY A 22 -0.05 17.43 1.43
CA GLY A 22 0.16 18.06 0.12
C GLY A 22 -0.92 17.84 -0.93
N TYR A 23 -2.03 17.16 -0.62
CA TYR A 23 -3.18 16.98 -1.53
C TYR A 23 -4.48 16.81 -0.75
N ASP A 24 -5.62 16.96 -1.43
CA ASP A 24 -6.95 16.79 -0.85
C ASP A 24 -7.27 15.31 -0.56
N ILE A 25 -7.34 14.97 0.72
CA ILE A 25 -7.59 13.60 1.18
C ILE A 25 -9.07 13.24 1.32
N ARG A 26 -10.01 14.16 1.05
CA ARG A 26 -11.45 13.93 1.31
C ARG A 26 -12.00 12.72 0.55
N GLY A 27 -11.51 12.46 -0.66
CA GLY A 27 -11.88 11.28 -1.43
C GLY A 27 -11.47 9.97 -0.73
N ALA A 28 -10.21 9.88 -0.30
CA ALA A 28 -9.69 8.72 0.43
C ALA A 28 -10.30 8.55 1.83
N GLN A 29 -10.73 9.66 2.45
CA GLN A 29 -11.48 9.62 3.71
C GLN A 29 -12.92 9.13 3.53
N ALA A 30 -13.57 9.53 2.43
CA ALA A 30 -14.93 9.10 2.10
C ALA A 30 -14.97 7.63 1.68
N ASP A 31 -13.99 7.19 0.87
CA ASP A 31 -13.79 5.79 0.52
C ASP A 31 -12.30 5.44 0.51
N ARG A 32 -11.86 4.71 1.54
CA ARG A 32 -10.50 4.20 1.70
C ARG A 32 -10.03 3.37 0.51
N ASN A 33 -10.96 2.66 -0.15
CA ASN A 33 -10.62 1.71 -1.21
C ASN A 33 -10.11 2.41 -2.47
N THR A 34 -10.27 3.73 -2.56
CA THR A 34 -9.65 4.55 -3.60
C THR A 34 -8.12 4.65 -3.47
N SER A 35 -7.58 4.52 -2.26
CA SER A 35 -6.14 4.64 -1.98
C SER A 35 -5.51 3.35 -1.47
N LEU A 36 -6.28 2.51 -0.78
CA LEU A 36 -5.85 1.23 -0.24
C LEU A 36 -7.05 0.25 -0.29
N PRO A 37 -7.26 -0.46 -1.42
CA PRO A 37 -8.44 -1.30 -1.68
C PRO A 37 -8.45 -2.64 -0.90
N LEU A 38 -8.10 -2.63 0.39
CA LEU A 38 -8.00 -3.85 1.20
C LEU A 38 -9.32 -4.60 1.29
N ASP A 39 -10.46 -3.92 1.34
CA ASP A 39 -11.76 -4.61 1.44
C ASP A 39 -12.03 -5.43 0.18
N ARG A 40 -11.81 -4.83 -1.00
CA ARG A 40 -11.95 -5.50 -2.30
C ARG A 40 -10.93 -6.61 -2.49
N LEU A 41 -9.70 -6.41 -2.03
CA LEU A 41 -8.65 -7.43 -2.09
C LEU A 41 -8.96 -8.62 -1.16
N ARG A 42 -9.51 -8.38 0.04
CA ARG A 42 -9.96 -9.42 0.97
C ARG A 42 -11.11 -10.23 0.36
N GLU A 43 -12.04 -9.60 -0.35
CA GLU A 43 -13.11 -10.29 -1.08
C GLU A 43 -12.54 -11.21 -2.17
N LEU A 44 -11.57 -10.74 -2.96
CA LEU A 44 -10.90 -11.56 -3.97
C LEU A 44 -10.11 -12.72 -3.35
N ALA A 45 -9.46 -12.49 -2.21
CA ALA A 45 -8.77 -13.53 -1.47
C ALA A 45 -9.74 -14.58 -0.91
N ALA A 46 -10.87 -14.16 -0.34
CA ALA A 46 -11.92 -15.04 0.16
C ALA A 46 -12.56 -15.87 -0.97
N ALA A 47 -12.66 -15.30 -2.17
CA ALA A 47 -13.13 -15.99 -3.37
C ALA A 47 -12.04 -16.88 -4.03
N GLY A 48 -10.83 -16.94 -3.49
CA GLY A 48 -9.76 -17.84 -3.95
C GLY A 48 -8.99 -17.37 -5.19
N TRP A 49 -9.17 -16.12 -5.63
CA TRP A 49 -8.49 -15.60 -6.83
C TRP A 49 -7.02 -15.24 -6.58
N LEU A 50 -6.69 -14.86 -5.36
CA LEU A 50 -5.36 -14.45 -4.96
C LEU A 50 -5.10 -14.80 -3.50
N LYS A 51 -3.83 -14.75 -3.09
CA LYS A 51 -3.44 -14.75 -1.69
C LYS A 51 -2.84 -13.39 -1.36
N LEU A 52 -3.22 -12.83 -0.23
CA LEU A 52 -2.62 -11.60 0.28
C LEU A 52 -1.48 -11.94 1.23
N HIS A 53 -0.42 -11.16 1.15
CA HIS A 53 0.58 -11.11 2.21
C HIS A 53 -0.06 -10.53 3.49
N GLU A 54 0.44 -10.89 4.67
CA GLU A 54 -0.10 -10.41 5.95
C GLU A 54 -0.01 -8.89 6.13
N THR A 55 0.93 -8.26 5.41
CA THR A 55 1.21 -6.83 5.46
C THR A 55 1.05 -6.21 4.08
N ALA A 56 0.22 -5.17 4.00
CA ALA A 56 0.21 -4.20 2.91
C ALA A 56 1.12 -3.02 3.26
N TYR A 57 1.54 -2.25 2.26
CA TYR A 57 2.45 -1.13 2.46
C TYR A 57 1.92 0.13 1.80
N SER A 58 2.11 1.27 2.46
CA SER A 58 1.88 2.60 1.91
C SER A 58 3.05 3.50 2.27
N PHE A 59 3.23 4.63 1.57
CA PHE A 59 4.18 5.65 1.95
C PHE A 59 3.64 7.02 1.55
N VAL A 60 4.06 8.05 2.28
CA VAL A 60 3.65 9.44 2.04
C VAL A 60 4.88 10.35 2.00
N GLY A 61 4.74 11.50 1.33
CA GLY A 61 5.78 12.52 1.25
C GLY A 61 6.21 12.81 -0.19
N ALA A 62 7.06 13.82 -0.35
CA ALA A 62 7.59 14.22 -1.65
C ALA A 62 8.36 13.06 -2.28
N ALA A 63 7.71 12.39 -3.23
CA ALA A 63 8.29 11.32 -4.02
C ALA A 63 9.35 11.92 -4.96
N ALA A 64 10.62 11.93 -4.54
CA ALA A 64 11.72 12.16 -5.47
C ALA A 64 11.76 10.98 -6.45
N GLN A 65 11.00 11.08 -7.55
CA GLN A 65 10.71 9.97 -8.47
C GLN A 65 11.98 9.23 -8.91
N MET A 66 13.03 9.97 -9.27
CA MET A 66 14.32 9.38 -9.67
C MET A 66 14.97 8.58 -8.55
N ARG A 67 14.83 9.00 -7.29
CA ARG A 67 15.36 8.25 -6.14
C ARG A 67 14.55 6.99 -5.85
N ILE A 68 13.23 7.03 -6.04
CA ILE A 68 12.38 5.84 -5.93
C ILE A 68 12.79 4.83 -7.00
N LEU A 69 12.87 5.26 -8.27
CA LEU A 69 13.20 4.38 -9.38
C LEU A 69 14.60 3.77 -9.25
N ASN A 70 15.61 4.58 -8.89
CA ASN A 70 17.01 4.14 -8.96
C ASN A 70 17.55 3.55 -7.65
N LYS A 71 16.85 3.72 -6.53
CA LYS A 71 17.36 3.29 -5.21
C LYS A 71 16.30 2.64 -4.34
N THR A 72 15.32 3.43 -3.90
CA THR A 72 14.42 3.02 -2.83
C THR A 72 13.42 1.94 -3.27
N GLY A 73 12.91 2.02 -4.50
CA GLY A 73 12.04 0.99 -5.07
C GLY A 73 12.74 -0.37 -5.23
N PRO A 74 13.95 -0.44 -5.83
CA PRO A 74 14.74 -1.67 -5.85
C PRO A 74 15.00 -2.29 -4.48
N GLU A 75 15.30 -1.47 -3.46
CA GLU A 75 15.48 -1.93 -2.07
C GLU A 75 14.19 -2.58 -1.52
N TRP A 76 13.02 -1.99 -1.77
CA TRP A 76 11.74 -2.58 -1.37
C TRP A 76 11.41 -3.86 -2.13
N VAL A 77 11.67 -3.91 -3.43
CA VAL A 77 11.43 -5.11 -4.25
C VAL A 77 12.26 -6.29 -3.74
N GLU A 78 13.51 -6.06 -3.34
CA GLU A 78 14.35 -7.10 -2.76
C GLU A 78 13.77 -7.59 -1.43
N GLN A 79 13.34 -6.68 -0.56
CA GLN A 79 12.64 -7.03 0.69
C GLN A 79 11.38 -7.87 0.42
N PHE A 80 10.56 -7.48 -0.55
CA PHE A 80 9.31 -8.19 -0.88
C PHE A 80 9.58 -9.59 -1.46
N LYS A 81 10.59 -9.74 -2.31
CA LYS A 81 11.01 -11.04 -2.83
C LYS A 81 11.47 -11.97 -1.71
N GLN A 82 12.25 -11.46 -0.75
CA GLN A 82 12.69 -12.22 0.41
C GLN A 82 11.52 -12.66 1.31
N ALA A 83 10.44 -11.88 1.34
CA ALA A 83 9.19 -12.23 2.01
C ALA A 83 8.29 -13.19 1.21
N GLY A 84 8.73 -13.65 0.02
CA GLY A 84 7.95 -14.56 -0.83
C GLY A 84 6.79 -13.90 -1.57
N ILE A 85 6.79 -12.57 -1.70
CA ILE A 85 5.77 -11.83 -2.47
C ILE A 85 6.08 -11.96 -3.97
N GLU A 86 5.12 -12.50 -4.71
CA GLU A 86 5.26 -12.78 -6.16
C GLU A 86 4.79 -11.63 -7.05
N GLY A 87 3.97 -10.71 -6.51
CA GLY A 87 3.41 -9.60 -7.27
C GLY A 87 2.96 -8.45 -6.37
N ALA A 88 2.88 -7.25 -6.95
CA ALA A 88 2.42 -6.06 -6.28
C ALA A 88 1.36 -5.34 -7.12
N LEU A 89 0.30 -4.88 -6.47
CA LEU A 89 -0.67 -3.95 -7.04
C LEU A 89 -0.31 -2.54 -6.59
N LEU A 90 0.08 -1.69 -7.53
CA LEU A 90 0.42 -0.29 -7.25
C LEU A 90 -0.82 0.58 -7.43
N ILE A 91 -1.18 1.31 -6.38
CA ILE A 91 -2.32 2.24 -6.40
C ILE A 91 -1.78 3.67 -6.49
N PRO A 92 -1.93 4.36 -7.63
CA PRO A 92 -1.61 5.78 -7.74
C PRO A 92 -2.65 6.61 -6.97
N VAL A 93 -2.17 7.59 -6.22
CA VAL A 93 -2.98 8.55 -5.43
C VAL A 93 -2.67 9.98 -5.79
#